data_AF-A0A402DK89-F1
#
_entry.id   AF-A0A402DK89-F1
#
_cell.length_a   1.000
_cell.length_b   1.000
_cell.length_c   1.000
_cell.angle_alpha   90.00
_cell.angle_beta   90.00
_cell.angle_gamma   90.00
#
_symmetry.space_group_name_H-M   'P 1'
#
loop_
_entity.id
_entity.type
_entity.pdbx_description
1 polymer ?
#
loop_
_entity_poly.entity_id
_entity_poly.type
_entity_poly.pdbx_seq_one_letter_code
_entity_poly.pdbx_strand_id
1 'polypeptide(L)'
;MNLLKDSKKIRFVDLFCGLGGFRVAIERVCRQKNLESDCVFSCDIDKDARSIYHANFGDQPRGDITEIAALDIPNHDILMAGFPCQPFSICGNLKGFEDTRGTLFFEIARILKAKQPAAFILENVKQLQGHQQGKTLQVILDTLQDLDYYTDYRVLNALNFGLPQKRERIFIVGFRETRGFIWPKPALSRTSLTEILEENVSDFYYASEKIQKSRLLKREGKKPYSEPTIWHENKGGNVSAYPYSCALRAGASYNYLLVDGKRRLTAREMLRLQGFPDDYQIVGSYQTMRKLTGNSVAISCVAAVVNSVIESWLDVE
;
A
#
# COMPACT_ATOMS: atom_id res chain seq x y z
N MET A 1 23.15 22.66 -8.31
CA MET A 1 23.73 22.99 -6.98
C MET A 1 22.98 22.15 -5.96
N ASN A 2 23.61 21.08 -5.46
CA ASN A 2 22.96 19.99 -4.72
C ASN A 2 22.46 20.46 -3.34
N LEU A 3 21.18 20.79 -3.24
CA LEU A 3 20.49 21.18 -2.01
C LEU A 3 20.45 20.08 -0.92
N LEU A 4 20.96 18.88 -1.21
CA LEU A 4 20.89 17.72 -0.31
C LEU A 4 22.24 17.21 0.20
N LYS A 5 23.39 17.71 -0.28
CA LYS A 5 24.69 17.23 0.25
C LYS A 5 24.89 17.56 1.74
N ASP A 6 24.16 18.55 2.26
CA ASP A 6 24.20 18.95 3.67
C ASP A 6 22.94 18.58 4.49
N SER A 7 21.86 18.09 3.85
CA SER A 7 20.64 17.71 4.57
C SER A 7 20.56 16.20 4.78
N LYS A 8 20.83 15.76 6.02
CA LYS A 8 20.57 14.37 6.46
C LYS A 8 19.07 14.04 6.54
N LYS A 9 18.18 14.99 6.22
CA LYS A 9 16.75 14.91 6.49
C LYS A 9 15.94 14.87 5.20
N ILE A 10 15.11 13.84 5.04
CA ILE A 10 14.17 13.64 3.93
C ILE A 10 12.79 14.09 4.38
N ARG A 11 12.23 15.10 3.72
CA ARG A 11 10.87 15.60 3.94
C ARG A 11 9.93 14.91 2.96
N PHE A 12 8.84 14.33 3.44
CA PHE A 12 7.89 13.62 2.57
C PHE A 12 6.45 13.93 2.94
N VAL A 13 5.55 13.69 1.98
CA VAL A 13 4.10 13.74 2.18
C VAL A 13 3.47 12.37 1.94
N ASP A 14 2.49 12.03 2.76
CA ASP A 14 1.77 10.75 2.75
C ASP A 14 0.29 11.00 2.42
N LEU A 15 -0.04 11.00 1.13
CA LEU A 15 -1.42 11.22 0.66
C LEU A 15 -2.21 9.91 0.64
N PHE A 16 -3.49 9.99 0.98
CA PHE A 16 -4.36 8.81 1.16
C PHE A 16 -3.73 7.84 2.18
N CYS A 17 -3.30 8.40 3.31
CA CYS A 17 -2.32 7.76 4.18
C CYS A 17 -2.82 6.46 4.81
N GLY A 18 -4.13 6.28 4.99
CA GLY A 18 -4.70 5.10 5.62
C GLY A 18 -4.06 4.81 6.97
N LEU A 19 -3.46 3.64 7.10
CA LEU A 19 -2.70 3.21 8.30
C LEU A 19 -1.25 3.75 8.35
N GLY A 20 -0.82 4.55 7.37
CA GLY A 20 0.54 5.07 7.26
C GLY A 20 1.56 4.04 6.78
N GLY A 21 1.17 3.12 5.90
CA GLY A 21 2.09 2.10 5.38
C GLY A 21 3.26 2.69 4.60
N PHE A 22 3.05 3.81 3.88
CA PHE A 22 4.14 4.56 3.25
C PHE A 22 5.07 5.19 4.28
N ARG A 23 4.52 5.84 5.32
CA ARG A 23 5.29 6.39 6.43
C ARG A 23 6.16 5.35 7.13
N VAL A 24 5.59 4.21 7.52
CA VAL A 24 6.36 3.11 8.16
C VAL A 24 7.50 2.66 7.26
N ALA A 25 7.26 2.55 5.94
CA ALA A 25 8.28 2.14 4.99
C ALA A 25 9.43 3.14 4.89
N ILE A 26 9.16 4.43 4.68
CA ILE A 26 10.20 5.45 4.52
C ILE A 26 10.98 5.69 5.81
N GLU A 27 10.32 5.74 6.97
CA GLU A 27 11.00 5.91 8.26
C GLU A 27 11.92 4.74 8.55
N ARG A 28 11.52 3.51 8.19
CA ARG A 28 12.37 2.32 8.29
C ARG A 28 13.60 2.43 7.41
N VAL A 29 13.44 2.80 6.15
CA VAL A 29 14.56 2.93 5.21
C VAL A 29 15.52 4.05 5.64
N CYS A 30 14.99 5.20 6.04
CA CYS A 30 15.81 6.33 6.51
C CYS A 30 16.63 5.91 7.75
N ARG A 31 16.01 5.24 8.72
CA ARG A 31 16.72 4.70 9.89
C ARG A 31 17.83 3.72 9.51
N GLN A 32 17.59 2.82 8.56
CA GLN A 32 18.60 1.86 8.07
C GLN A 32 19.78 2.55 7.38
N LYS A 33 19.56 3.72 6.77
CA LYS A 33 20.58 4.52 6.09
C LYS A 33 21.17 5.65 6.95
N ASN A 34 20.85 5.72 8.24
CA ASN A 34 21.23 6.82 9.13
C ASN A 34 20.82 8.21 8.62
N LEU A 35 19.62 8.29 8.01
CA LEU A 35 18.97 9.51 7.57
C LEU A 35 17.82 9.85 8.52
N GLU A 36 17.57 11.14 8.69
CA GLU A 36 16.36 11.66 9.30
C GLU A 36 15.21 11.68 8.30
N SER A 37 13.99 11.47 8.78
CA SER A 37 12.77 11.51 7.96
C SER A 37 11.72 12.39 8.63
N ASP A 38 10.98 13.14 7.83
CA ASP A 38 10.00 14.12 8.30
C ASP A 38 8.72 14.05 7.47
N CYS A 39 7.65 13.54 8.06
CA CYS A 39 6.34 13.54 7.45
C CYS A 39 5.73 14.94 7.60
N VAL A 40 5.92 15.79 6.61
CA VAL A 40 5.51 17.20 6.71
C VAL A 40 4.03 17.41 6.40
N PHE A 41 3.37 16.39 5.84
CA PHE A 41 1.94 16.39 5.58
C PHE A 41 1.40 14.98 5.39
N SER A 42 0.21 14.73 5.94
CA SER A 42 -0.58 13.53 5.66
C SER A 42 -2.05 13.87 5.51
N CYS A 43 -2.79 13.11 4.69
CA CYS A 43 -4.23 13.27 4.56
C CYS A 43 -4.96 11.94 4.30
N ASP A 44 -6.15 11.82 4.86
CA ASP A 44 -7.11 10.77 4.54
C ASP A 44 -8.52 11.27 4.86
N ILE A 45 -9.51 10.93 4.03
CA ILE A 45 -10.91 11.31 4.27
C ILE A 45 -11.55 10.44 5.37
N ASP A 46 -11.02 9.24 5.62
CA ASP A 46 -11.56 8.28 6.57
C ASP A 46 -11.19 8.67 8.02
N LYS A 47 -12.20 8.99 8.83
CA LYS A 47 -12.04 9.39 10.24
C LYS A 47 -11.39 8.31 11.10
N ASP A 48 -11.65 7.04 10.82
CA ASP A 48 -11.04 5.93 11.57
C ASP A 48 -9.55 5.83 11.23
N ALA A 49 -9.20 5.95 9.94
CA ALA A 49 -7.81 5.95 9.49
C ALA A 49 -7.01 7.08 10.16
N ARG A 50 -7.57 8.30 10.16
CA ARG A 50 -6.97 9.46 10.83
C ARG A 50 -6.75 9.26 12.32
N SER A 51 -7.72 8.64 13.00
CA SER A 51 -7.63 8.38 14.45
C SER A 51 -6.54 7.35 14.77
N ILE A 52 -6.45 6.28 13.98
CA ILE A 52 -5.41 5.25 14.13
C ILE A 52 -4.02 5.81 13.78
N TYR A 53 -3.93 6.63 12.72
CA TYR A 53 -2.70 7.31 12.32
C TYR A 53 -2.19 8.20 13.46
N HIS A 54 -3.07 9.01 14.06
CA HIS A 54 -2.72 9.85 15.21
C HIS A 54 -2.23 9.03 16.41
N ALA A 55 -2.89 7.92 16.73
CA ALA A 55 -2.48 7.05 17.84
C ALA A 55 -1.07 6.45 17.64
N ASN A 56 -0.65 6.23 16.38
CA ASN A 56 0.64 5.60 16.07
C ASN A 56 1.77 6.61 15.82
N PHE A 57 1.45 7.80 15.32
CA PHE A 57 2.46 8.76 14.85
C PHE A 57 2.40 10.11 15.54
N GLY A 58 1.38 10.38 16.38
CA GLY A 58 1.15 11.69 16.99
C GLY A 58 0.61 12.76 16.04
N ASP A 59 0.80 12.60 14.73
CA ASP A 59 0.31 13.52 13.71
C ASP A 59 -1.18 13.32 13.40
N GLN A 60 -1.89 14.42 13.15
CA GLN A 60 -3.30 14.40 12.79
C GLN A 60 -3.44 14.60 11.27
N PRO A 61 -3.76 13.56 10.48
CA PRO A 61 -3.91 13.76 9.04
C PRO A 61 -5.07 14.70 8.74
N ARG A 62 -4.90 15.50 7.69
CA ARG A 62 -5.96 16.33 7.13
C ARG A 62 -7.05 15.47 6.49
N GLY A 63 -8.22 16.07 6.25
CA GLY A 63 -9.39 15.39 5.70
C GLY A 63 -9.34 15.23 4.18
N ASP A 64 -10.42 15.63 3.52
CA ASP A 64 -10.57 15.54 2.07
C ASP A 64 -9.49 16.36 1.35
N ILE A 65 -8.69 15.70 0.49
CA ILE A 65 -7.61 16.33 -0.25
C ILE A 65 -8.11 17.34 -1.30
N THR A 66 -9.36 17.18 -1.77
CA THR A 66 -10.00 18.08 -2.74
C THR A 66 -10.31 19.45 -2.14
N GLU A 67 -10.42 19.54 -0.81
CA GLU A 67 -10.67 20.78 -0.06
C GLU A 67 -9.37 21.51 0.35
N ILE A 68 -8.20 20.94 0.03
CA ILE A 68 -6.90 21.47 0.46
C ILE A 68 -6.20 22.13 -0.72
N ALA A 69 -5.92 23.44 -0.59
CA ALA A 69 -5.16 24.16 -1.58
C ALA A 69 -3.75 23.58 -1.69
N ALA A 70 -3.27 23.36 -2.93
CA ALA A 70 -1.99 22.69 -3.14
C ALA A 70 -0.83 23.49 -2.54
N LEU A 71 -0.94 24.81 -2.50
CA LEU A 71 0.07 25.70 -1.92
C LEU A 71 0.16 25.60 -0.39
N ASP A 72 -0.91 25.15 0.29
CA ASP A 72 -0.93 24.95 1.75
C ASP A 72 -0.18 23.68 2.17
N ILE A 73 0.08 22.77 1.24
CA ILE A 73 0.90 21.58 1.49
C ILE A 73 2.36 22.05 1.59
N PRO A 74 3.11 21.73 2.67
CA PRO A 74 4.50 22.13 2.81
C PRO A 74 5.41 21.62 1.68
N ASN A 75 6.51 22.33 1.43
CA ASN A 75 7.56 21.85 0.53
C ASN A 75 8.14 20.53 1.07
N HIS A 76 8.37 19.59 0.16
CA HIS A 76 8.80 18.22 0.44
C HIS A 76 9.64 17.67 -0.72
N ASP A 77 10.44 16.66 -0.42
CA ASP A 77 11.34 16.00 -1.37
C ASP A 77 10.63 14.84 -2.09
N ILE A 78 9.79 14.09 -1.35
CA ILE A 78 9.07 12.93 -1.86
C ILE A 78 7.56 13.07 -1.63
N LEU A 79 6.77 12.87 -2.69
CA LEU A 79 5.33 12.64 -2.57
C LEU A 79 5.00 11.15 -2.66
N MET A 80 4.29 10.61 -1.68
CA MET A 80 3.81 9.22 -1.71
C MET A 80 2.29 9.17 -1.69
N ALA A 81 1.70 8.29 -2.51
CA ALA A 81 0.25 8.17 -2.59
C ALA A 81 -0.23 6.78 -3.03
N GLY A 82 -1.04 6.13 -2.19
CA GLY A 82 -1.79 4.92 -2.54
C GLY A 82 -3.21 5.29 -2.93
N PHE A 83 -3.40 5.83 -4.12
CA PHE A 83 -4.66 6.47 -4.49
C PHE A 83 -5.78 5.45 -4.81
N PRO A 84 -7.05 5.75 -4.49
CA PRO A 84 -8.15 4.84 -4.78
C PRO A 84 -8.27 4.49 -6.27
N CYS A 85 -8.43 3.19 -6.56
CA CYS A 85 -8.74 2.68 -7.89
C CYS A 85 -10.23 2.89 -8.23
N GLN A 86 -10.67 4.14 -8.36
CA GLN A 86 -12.00 4.44 -8.90
C GLN A 86 -11.94 4.49 -10.42
N PRO A 87 -12.99 4.05 -11.13
CA PRO A 87 -13.01 4.09 -12.58
C PRO A 87 -12.88 5.54 -13.06
N PHE A 88 -11.89 5.80 -13.91
CA PHE A 88 -11.86 6.96 -14.79
C PHE A 88 -13.05 6.81 -15.74
N SER A 89 -14.24 7.23 -15.30
CA SER A 89 -15.42 7.24 -16.15
C SER A 89 -15.10 8.16 -17.33
N ILE A 90 -14.99 7.56 -18.52
CA ILE A 90 -14.98 8.19 -19.85
C ILE A 90 -14.67 9.69 -19.76
N CYS A 91 -13.39 10.05 -19.59
CA CYS A 91 -12.95 11.43 -19.80
C CYS A 91 -13.14 11.70 -21.30
N GLY A 92 -14.35 12.10 -21.65
CA GLY A 92 -14.70 12.58 -22.97
C GLY A 92 -13.81 13.78 -23.28
N ASN A 93 -13.15 13.72 -24.43
CA ASN A 93 -12.46 14.84 -25.08
C ASN A 93 -11.69 15.77 -24.15
N LEU A 94 -10.44 15.39 -23.80
CA LEU A 94 -9.25 16.25 -23.68
C LEU A 94 -9.48 17.78 -23.68
N LYS A 95 -10.30 18.28 -22.76
CA LYS A 95 -10.61 19.71 -22.60
C LYS A 95 -10.89 19.95 -21.12
N GLY A 96 -9.85 20.35 -20.41
CA GLY A 96 -9.96 20.93 -19.09
C GLY A 96 -9.99 19.91 -17.94
N PHE A 97 -9.27 20.26 -16.89
CA PHE A 97 -9.08 19.55 -15.62
C PHE A 97 -10.37 19.41 -14.77
N GLU A 98 -11.57 19.39 -15.36
CA GLU A 98 -12.83 19.67 -14.64
C GLU A 98 -13.77 18.46 -14.39
N ASP A 99 -13.49 17.26 -14.91
CA ASP A 99 -14.44 16.13 -14.76
C ASP A 99 -14.17 15.27 -13.51
N THR A 100 -15.13 15.29 -12.57
CA THR A 100 -14.86 15.39 -11.13
C THR A 100 -14.92 14.09 -10.30
N ARG A 101 -14.99 12.89 -10.90
CA ARG A 101 -15.14 11.64 -10.10
C ARG A 101 -14.24 10.45 -10.51
N GLY A 102 -13.34 10.64 -11.48
CA GLY A 102 -12.15 9.82 -11.72
C GLY A 102 -10.86 10.49 -11.20
N THR A 103 -11.00 11.30 -10.14
CA THR A 103 -10.27 12.57 -9.94
C THR A 103 -9.08 12.54 -9.01
N LEU A 104 -8.93 11.55 -8.14
CA LEU A 104 -7.95 11.63 -7.07
C LEU A 104 -6.50 11.56 -7.57
N PHE A 105 -6.27 10.96 -8.75
CA PHE A 105 -4.99 11.11 -9.45
C PHE A 105 -4.74 12.56 -9.90
N PHE A 106 -5.76 13.27 -10.39
CA PHE A 106 -5.61 14.68 -10.78
C PHE A 106 -5.39 15.60 -9.58
N GLU A 107 -5.86 15.23 -8.39
CA GLU A 107 -5.47 15.91 -7.15
C GLU A 107 -3.99 15.73 -6.84
N ILE A 108 -3.44 14.52 -7.07
CA ILE A 108 -1.99 14.31 -7.00
C ILE A 108 -1.28 15.17 -8.06
N ALA A 109 -1.74 15.17 -9.31
CA ALA A 109 -1.16 15.97 -10.39
C ALA A 109 -1.18 17.47 -10.08
N ARG A 110 -2.28 17.98 -9.50
CA ARG A 110 -2.41 19.37 -9.02
C ARG A 110 -1.35 19.72 -7.98
N ILE A 111 -1.10 18.80 -7.04
CA ILE A 111 -0.08 18.99 -5.99
C ILE A 111 1.33 18.89 -6.59
N LEU A 112 1.60 17.91 -7.46
CA LEU A 112 2.87 17.78 -8.16
C LEU A 112 3.19 19.04 -8.98
N LYS A 113 2.20 19.60 -9.68
CA LYS A 113 2.35 20.86 -10.44
C LYS A 113 2.75 22.03 -9.54
N ALA A 114 2.14 22.15 -8.35
CA ALA A 114 2.36 23.28 -7.45
C ALA A 114 3.63 23.14 -6.59
N LYS A 115 3.93 21.92 -6.13
CA LYS A 115 5.02 21.65 -5.17
C LYS A 115 6.29 21.17 -5.83
N GLN A 116 6.18 20.56 -7.01
CA GLN A 116 7.27 20.01 -7.82
C GLN A 116 8.35 19.29 -6.99
N PRO A 117 7.98 18.30 -6.15
CA PRO A 117 8.94 17.53 -5.36
C PRO A 117 9.96 16.83 -6.27
N ALA A 118 11.14 16.54 -5.75
CA ALA A 118 12.19 15.96 -6.57
C ALA A 118 11.89 14.50 -6.98
N ALA A 119 11.06 13.76 -6.23
CA ALA A 119 10.48 12.48 -6.66
C ALA A 119 9.06 12.23 -6.15
N PHE A 120 8.39 11.24 -6.72
CA PHE A 120 7.16 10.68 -6.18
C PHE A 120 7.11 9.15 -6.29
N ILE A 121 6.26 8.53 -5.47
CA ILE A 121 5.95 7.10 -5.49
C ILE A 121 4.43 6.93 -5.40
N LEU A 122 3.82 6.41 -6.46
CA LEU A 122 2.40 6.08 -6.50
C LEU A 122 2.19 4.57 -6.46
N GLU A 123 1.16 4.11 -5.77
CA GLU A 123 0.75 2.71 -5.74
C GLU A 123 -0.70 2.55 -6.19
N ASN A 124 -0.97 1.47 -6.93
CA ASN A 124 -2.32 1.07 -7.28
C ASN A 124 -2.45 -0.45 -7.51
N VAL A 125 -3.66 -0.93 -7.78
CA VAL A 125 -3.93 -2.34 -8.12
C VAL A 125 -3.31 -2.72 -9.46
N LYS A 126 -2.85 -3.97 -9.60
CA LYS A 126 -2.22 -4.45 -10.86
C LYS A 126 -3.11 -4.30 -12.09
N GLN A 127 -4.43 -4.31 -11.91
CA GLN A 127 -5.40 -4.21 -13.00
C GLN A 127 -5.35 -2.86 -13.72
N LEU A 128 -4.78 -1.82 -13.11
CA LEU A 128 -4.60 -0.51 -13.73
C LEU A 128 -3.86 -0.62 -15.07
N GLN A 129 -2.87 -1.51 -15.18
CA GLN A 129 -2.09 -1.74 -16.40
C GLN A 129 -2.93 -2.19 -17.60
N GLY A 130 -3.99 -2.98 -17.36
CA GLY A 130 -4.88 -3.47 -18.41
C GLY A 130 -6.22 -2.73 -18.49
N HIS A 131 -6.45 -1.74 -17.62
CA HIS A 131 -7.74 -1.07 -17.53
C HIS A 131 -8.05 -0.27 -18.80
N GLN A 132 -9.24 -0.45 -19.35
CA GLN A 132 -9.65 0.14 -20.64
C GLN A 132 -8.61 -0.07 -21.76
N GLN A 133 -8.06 -1.30 -21.87
CA GLN A 133 -7.01 -1.63 -22.85
C GLN A 133 -5.74 -0.80 -22.68
N GLY A 134 -5.40 -0.41 -21.44
CA GLY A 134 -4.19 0.35 -21.11
C GLY A 134 -4.35 1.88 -21.16
N LYS A 135 -5.48 2.39 -21.68
CA LYS A 135 -5.74 3.83 -21.84
C LYS A 135 -5.61 4.61 -20.54
N THR A 136 -6.07 4.04 -19.43
CA THR A 136 -6.03 4.70 -18.14
C THR A 136 -4.61 4.91 -17.63
N LEU A 137 -3.76 3.90 -17.72
CA LEU A 137 -2.35 4.05 -17.34
C LEU A 137 -1.65 5.04 -18.27
N GLN A 138 -1.97 5.02 -19.57
CA GLN A 138 -1.42 5.98 -20.52
C GLN A 138 -1.75 7.43 -20.14
N VAL A 139 -3.01 7.75 -19.82
CA VAL A 139 -3.41 9.10 -19.35
C VAL A 139 -2.63 9.53 -18.11
N ILE A 140 -2.40 8.61 -17.16
CA ILE A 140 -1.58 8.88 -15.97
C ILE A 140 -0.15 9.23 -16.36
N LEU A 141 0.48 8.41 -17.22
CA LEU A 141 1.87 8.61 -17.65
C LEU A 141 2.02 9.92 -18.46
N ASP A 142 1.11 10.18 -19.39
CA ASP A 142 1.08 11.41 -20.19
C ASP A 142 0.94 12.64 -19.28
N THR A 143 0.03 12.60 -18.30
CA THR A 143 -0.15 13.70 -17.34
C THR A 143 1.12 13.94 -16.52
N LEU A 144 1.82 12.88 -16.09
CA LEU A 144 3.05 13.02 -15.32
C LEU A 144 4.19 13.55 -16.19
N GLN A 145 4.25 13.15 -17.46
CA GLN A 145 5.19 13.68 -18.44
C GLN A 145 4.94 15.17 -18.72
N ASP A 146 3.68 15.60 -18.85
CA ASP A 146 3.29 17.01 -19.02
C ASP A 146 3.63 17.89 -17.80
N LEU A 147 3.92 17.27 -16.66
CA LEU A 147 4.41 17.93 -15.45
C LEU A 147 5.94 17.89 -15.32
N ASP A 148 6.66 17.55 -16.40
CA ASP A 148 8.12 17.44 -16.49
C ASP A 148 8.73 16.37 -15.56
N TYR A 149 8.03 15.24 -15.34
CA TYR A 149 8.57 14.10 -14.61
C TYR A 149 8.99 12.96 -15.55
N TYR A 150 10.19 12.42 -15.30
CA TYR A 150 10.65 11.16 -15.88
C TYR A 150 10.07 10.00 -15.07
N THR A 151 9.17 9.23 -15.68
CA THR A 151 8.44 8.17 -14.98
C THR A 151 8.75 6.78 -15.48
N ASP A 152 8.79 5.82 -14.57
CA ASP A 152 8.78 4.40 -14.88
C ASP A 152 7.80 3.67 -13.95
N TYR A 153 7.36 2.47 -14.32
CA TYR A 153 6.45 1.68 -13.50
C TYR A 153 6.77 0.18 -13.53
N ARG A 154 6.46 -0.51 -12.42
CA ARG A 154 6.50 -1.98 -12.36
C ARG A 154 5.42 -2.56 -11.47
N VAL A 155 5.00 -3.78 -11.81
CA VAL A 155 4.17 -4.61 -10.93
C VAL A 155 5.08 -5.42 -10.01
N LEU A 156 4.95 -5.21 -8.70
CA LEU A 156 5.66 -5.95 -7.66
C LEU A 156 4.69 -6.85 -6.89
N ASN A 157 5.18 -8.03 -6.48
CA ASN A 157 4.42 -8.98 -5.67
C ASN A 157 5.04 -9.09 -4.28
N ALA A 158 4.26 -8.85 -3.22
CA ALA A 158 4.75 -8.89 -1.84
C ALA A 158 5.40 -10.23 -1.42
N LEU A 159 5.05 -11.34 -2.07
CA LEU A 159 5.74 -12.64 -1.90
C LEU A 159 7.24 -12.57 -2.22
N ASN A 160 7.61 -11.71 -3.16
CA ASN A 160 8.99 -11.51 -3.61
C ASN A 160 9.74 -10.49 -2.74
N PHE A 161 9.08 -9.91 -1.73
CA PHE A 161 9.64 -8.89 -0.86
C PHE A 161 9.41 -9.26 0.61
N GLY A 162 9.50 -10.54 0.96
CA GLY A 162 9.52 -10.97 2.35
C GLY A 162 8.17 -11.27 3.01
N LEU A 163 7.04 -10.82 2.45
CA LEU A 163 5.74 -11.00 3.10
C LEU A 163 5.03 -12.28 2.63
N PRO A 164 4.39 -13.06 3.54
CA PRO A 164 3.57 -14.21 3.17
C PRO A 164 2.20 -13.80 2.64
N GLN A 165 2.16 -12.86 1.68
CA GLN A 165 0.94 -12.40 1.03
C GLN A 165 1.13 -12.30 -0.49
N LYS A 166 0.30 -12.99 -1.27
CA LYS A 166 0.18 -12.78 -2.72
C LYS A 166 -0.59 -11.47 -2.98
N ARG A 167 0.15 -10.37 -3.01
CA ARG A 167 -0.35 -9.00 -3.26
C ARG A 167 0.47 -8.37 -4.37
N GLU A 168 -0.09 -8.39 -5.57
CA GLU A 168 0.49 -7.75 -6.75
C GLU A 168 -0.06 -6.32 -6.90
N ARG A 169 0.85 -5.36 -7.02
CA ARG A 169 0.55 -3.92 -7.10
C ARG A 169 1.45 -3.24 -8.10
N ILE A 170 0.89 -2.30 -8.85
CA ILE A 170 1.67 -1.43 -9.73
C ILE A 170 2.21 -0.29 -8.88
N PHE A 171 3.51 -0.05 -9.03
CA PHE A 171 4.20 1.12 -8.51
C PHE A 171 4.60 1.99 -9.67
N ILE A 172 4.35 3.29 -9.57
CA ILE A 172 4.77 4.31 -10.54
C ILE A 172 5.72 5.25 -9.79
N VAL A 173 6.94 5.37 -10.27
CA VAL A 173 7.97 6.24 -9.70
C VAL A 173 8.28 7.32 -10.71
N GLY A 174 8.41 8.56 -10.25
CA GLY A 174 8.83 9.65 -11.12
C GLY A 174 9.83 10.58 -10.46
N PHE A 175 10.69 11.17 -11.28
CA PHE A 175 11.74 12.09 -10.86
C PHE A 175 11.70 13.35 -11.70
N ARG A 176 11.96 14.49 -11.08
CA ARG A 176 12.01 15.79 -11.77
C ARG A 176 13.24 15.93 -12.68
N GLU A 177 14.32 15.26 -12.30
CA GLU A 177 15.57 15.21 -13.06
C GLU A 177 15.88 13.77 -13.45
N THR A 178 16.50 13.57 -14.62
CA THR A 178 16.99 12.26 -15.04
C THR A 178 18.02 11.74 -14.04
N ARG A 179 17.94 10.45 -13.74
CA ARG A 179 18.85 9.78 -12.79
C ARG A 179 18.88 8.28 -12.98
N GLY A 180 19.93 7.65 -12.49
CA GLY A 180 20.07 6.20 -12.46
C GLY A 180 19.14 5.57 -11.43
N PHE A 181 17.88 5.34 -11.80
CA PHE A 181 16.94 4.58 -10.97
C PHE A 181 16.91 3.12 -11.39
N ILE A 182 17.09 2.22 -10.41
CA ILE A 182 17.04 0.78 -10.61
C ILE A 182 15.93 0.22 -9.72
N TRP A 183 14.95 -0.44 -10.33
CA TRP A 183 13.89 -1.12 -9.57
C TRP A 183 14.48 -2.18 -8.63
N PRO A 184 13.93 -2.30 -7.40
CA PRO A 184 14.41 -3.27 -6.44
C PRO A 184 14.21 -4.70 -6.96
N LYS A 185 15.21 -5.54 -6.69
CA LYS A 185 15.15 -6.97 -7.00
C LYS A 185 14.41 -7.73 -5.89
N PRO A 186 13.75 -8.85 -6.21
CA PRO A 186 13.15 -9.72 -5.21
C PRO A 186 14.12 -10.09 -4.07
N ALA A 187 13.64 -10.01 -2.83
CA ALA A 187 14.28 -10.61 -1.67
C ALA A 187 14.08 -12.14 -1.71
N LEU A 188 15.16 -12.90 -1.51
CA LEU A 188 15.15 -14.36 -1.67
C LEU A 188 14.44 -15.10 -0.53
N SER A 189 14.21 -14.46 0.63
CA SER A 189 13.57 -15.07 1.80
C SER A 189 12.23 -14.41 2.14
N ARG A 190 11.30 -15.23 2.60
CA ARG A 190 9.93 -14.85 2.98
C ARG A 190 9.63 -15.35 4.38
N THR A 191 9.09 -14.50 5.23
CA THR A 191 8.56 -14.87 6.55
C THR A 191 7.47 -15.93 6.40
N SER A 192 7.52 -16.98 7.23
CA SER A 192 6.52 -18.05 7.21
C SER A 192 5.19 -17.59 7.83
N LEU A 193 4.09 -18.30 7.55
CA LEU A 193 2.84 -18.03 8.26
C LEU A 193 2.96 -18.32 9.76
N THR A 194 3.74 -19.33 10.15
CA THR A 194 4.01 -19.67 11.55
C THR A 194 4.55 -18.49 12.35
N GLU A 195 5.45 -17.69 11.76
CA GLU A 195 6.04 -16.52 12.43
C GLU A 195 5.05 -15.37 12.63
N ILE A 196 4.00 -15.27 11.82
CA ILE A 196 3.06 -14.14 11.89
C ILE A 196 1.74 -14.46 12.58
N LEU A 197 1.36 -15.73 12.62
CA LEU A 197 0.11 -16.18 13.23
C LEU A 197 0.23 -16.21 14.75
N GLU A 198 -0.84 -15.82 15.44
CA GLU A 198 -0.93 -15.88 16.88
C GLU A 198 -1.32 -17.29 17.34
N GLU A 199 -0.67 -17.77 18.40
CA GLU A 199 -0.92 -19.09 18.99
C GLU A 199 -2.21 -19.09 19.82
N ASN A 200 -2.38 -18.09 20.69
CA ASN A 200 -3.49 -17.99 21.62
C ASN A 200 -4.52 -16.97 21.10
N VAL A 201 -5.56 -17.46 20.41
CA VAL A 201 -6.57 -16.63 19.76
C VAL A 201 -7.94 -16.82 20.38
N SER A 202 -8.63 -15.72 20.68
CA SER A 202 -10.00 -15.72 21.21
C SER A 202 -11.00 -16.44 20.29
N ASP A 203 -11.97 -17.13 20.89
CA ASP A 203 -13.12 -17.76 20.23
C ASP A 203 -13.89 -16.78 19.32
N PHE A 204 -13.82 -15.48 19.61
CA PHE A 204 -14.38 -14.43 18.76
C PHE A 204 -13.96 -14.55 17.29
N TYR A 205 -12.75 -15.04 16.99
CA TYR A 205 -12.24 -15.15 15.62
C TYR A 205 -12.63 -16.43 14.91
N TYR A 206 -13.06 -17.46 15.64
CA TYR A 206 -13.42 -18.73 15.03
C TYR A 206 -14.64 -18.57 14.12
N ALA A 207 -14.62 -19.28 13.00
CA ALA A 207 -15.77 -19.35 12.12
C ALA A 207 -16.83 -20.28 12.76
N SER A 208 -18.11 -20.09 12.43
CA SER A 208 -19.16 -21.00 12.89
C SER A 208 -18.84 -22.45 12.51
N GLU A 209 -19.31 -23.42 13.30
CA GLU A 209 -19.13 -24.84 12.98
C GLU A 209 -19.60 -25.19 11.57
N LYS A 210 -20.69 -24.57 11.11
CA LYS A 210 -21.22 -24.75 9.75
C LYS A 210 -20.17 -24.40 8.69
N ILE A 211 -19.47 -23.29 8.87
CA ILE A 211 -18.41 -22.85 7.94
C ILE A 211 -17.23 -23.81 8.03
N GLN A 212 -16.77 -24.16 9.23
CA GLN A 212 -15.63 -25.07 9.41
C GLN A 212 -15.90 -26.44 8.78
N LYS A 213 -17.08 -27.03 9.03
CA LYS A 213 -17.52 -28.30 8.40
C LYS A 213 -17.56 -28.18 6.87
N SER A 214 -18.12 -27.10 6.34
CA SER A 214 -18.15 -26.85 4.88
C SER A 214 -16.74 -26.76 4.28
N ARG A 215 -15.82 -26.08 4.96
CA ARG A 215 -14.41 -25.94 4.53
C ARG A 215 -13.74 -27.31 4.47
N LEU A 216 -13.86 -28.10 5.54
CA LEU A 216 -13.26 -29.43 5.64
C LEU A 216 -13.77 -30.37 4.53
N LEU A 217 -15.09 -30.43 4.31
CA LEU A 217 -15.70 -31.23 3.24
C LEU A 217 -15.12 -30.87 1.85
N LYS A 218 -14.98 -29.56 1.56
CA LYS A 218 -14.41 -29.09 0.27
C LYS A 218 -12.90 -29.36 0.13
N ARG A 219 -12.24 -29.82 1.18
CA ARG A 219 -10.81 -30.16 1.23
C ARG A 219 -10.55 -31.65 1.42
N GLU A 220 -11.58 -32.46 1.57
CA GLU A 220 -11.47 -33.91 1.65
C GLU A 220 -10.71 -34.49 0.44
N GLY A 221 -9.84 -35.48 0.70
CA GLY A 221 -8.99 -36.12 -0.32
C GLY A 221 -7.84 -35.26 -0.86
N LYS A 222 -7.72 -33.99 -0.46
CA LYS A 222 -6.61 -33.14 -0.92
C LYS A 222 -5.42 -33.19 0.04
N LYS A 223 -4.20 -33.13 -0.50
CA LYS A 223 -2.95 -33.19 0.27
C LYS A 223 -2.93 -32.15 1.41
N PRO A 224 -2.60 -32.56 2.66
CA PRO A 224 -2.40 -31.63 3.77
C PRO A 224 -1.06 -30.90 3.65
N TYR A 225 -0.97 -29.74 4.29
CA TYR A 225 0.28 -28.99 4.46
C TYR A 225 0.87 -29.31 5.84
N SER A 226 2.20 -29.34 5.93
CA SER A 226 2.92 -29.50 7.20
C SER A 226 3.07 -28.19 7.98
N GLU A 227 2.75 -27.07 7.33
CA GLU A 227 2.79 -25.72 7.90
C GLU A 227 1.38 -25.10 7.89
N PRO A 228 1.12 -24.07 8.72
CA PRO A 228 -0.14 -23.36 8.72
C PRO A 228 -0.47 -22.80 7.34
N THR A 229 -1.75 -22.75 7.01
CA THR A 229 -2.23 -22.28 5.70
C THR A 229 -3.37 -21.28 5.82
N ILE A 230 -3.50 -20.42 4.82
CA ILE A 230 -4.70 -19.59 4.64
C ILE A 230 -5.59 -20.24 3.60
N TRP A 231 -6.79 -20.59 4.03
CA TRP A 231 -7.83 -21.18 3.20
C TRP A 231 -8.66 -20.07 2.57
N HIS A 232 -8.75 -20.10 1.25
CA HIS A 232 -9.47 -19.13 0.45
C HIS A 232 -10.66 -19.79 -0.24
N GLU A 233 -11.87 -19.34 0.08
CA GLU A 233 -13.08 -19.69 -0.70
C GLU A 233 -13.40 -18.63 -1.75
N ASN A 234 -13.39 -18.98 -3.03
CA ASN A 234 -13.74 -18.04 -4.08
C ASN A 234 -15.27 -17.84 -4.22
N LYS A 235 -15.72 -16.89 -5.06
CA LYS A 235 -17.15 -16.63 -5.30
C LYS A 235 -17.92 -17.87 -5.84
N GLY A 236 -17.23 -18.78 -6.51
CA GLY A 236 -17.81 -20.05 -6.98
C GLY A 236 -17.86 -21.14 -5.92
N GLY A 237 -17.43 -20.87 -4.68
CA GLY A 237 -17.44 -21.81 -3.58
C GLY A 237 -16.25 -22.78 -3.55
N ASN A 238 -15.25 -22.64 -4.42
CA ASN A 238 -14.06 -23.49 -4.40
C ASN A 238 -13.11 -23.06 -3.28
N VAL A 239 -12.61 -24.03 -2.51
CA VAL A 239 -11.65 -23.81 -1.42
C VAL A 239 -10.25 -24.24 -1.84
N SER A 240 -9.33 -23.29 -1.81
CA SER A 240 -7.88 -23.50 -1.89
C SER A 240 -7.23 -23.23 -0.54
N ALA A 241 -6.03 -23.77 -0.32
CA ALA A 241 -5.22 -23.53 0.87
C ALA A 241 -3.78 -23.26 0.42
N TYR A 242 -3.14 -22.24 0.98
CA TYR A 242 -1.80 -21.84 0.60
C TYR A 242 -0.96 -21.54 1.85
N PRO A 243 0.37 -21.74 1.81
CA PRO A 243 1.30 -21.32 2.86
C PRO A 243 1.60 -19.81 2.79
N TYR A 244 0.61 -19.03 2.34
CA TYR A 244 0.60 -17.58 2.27
C TYR A 244 -0.85 -17.11 2.15
N SER A 245 -1.12 -15.85 2.46
CA SER A 245 -2.44 -15.26 2.29
C SER A 245 -2.62 -14.72 0.86
N CYS A 246 -3.83 -14.81 0.32
CA CYS A 246 -4.21 -13.94 -0.80
C CYS A 246 -4.33 -12.48 -0.32
N ALA A 247 -4.27 -11.52 -1.24
CA ALA A 247 -4.40 -10.10 -0.89
C ALA A 247 -5.64 -9.83 -0.01
N LEU A 248 -5.43 -9.17 1.13
CA LEU A 248 -6.51 -8.67 1.98
C LEU A 248 -7.36 -7.67 1.19
N ARG A 249 -8.69 -7.74 1.39
CA ARG A 249 -9.68 -6.90 0.72
C ARG A 249 -10.63 -6.29 1.76
N ALA A 250 -10.78 -4.97 1.73
CA ALA A 250 -11.61 -4.24 2.68
C ALA A 250 -13.06 -4.78 2.78
N GLY A 251 -13.67 -5.12 1.65
CA GLY A 251 -15.06 -5.59 1.60
C GLY A 251 -15.27 -7.10 1.72
N ALA A 252 -14.27 -7.93 1.35
CA ALA A 252 -14.53 -9.34 1.03
C ALA A 252 -13.83 -10.37 1.92
N SER A 253 -12.89 -9.99 2.79
CA SER A 253 -12.03 -10.97 3.48
C SER A 253 -12.68 -11.75 4.64
N TYR A 254 -13.89 -11.39 5.10
CA TYR A 254 -14.41 -11.82 6.42
C TYR A 254 -14.54 -13.34 6.62
N ASN A 255 -15.25 -14.05 5.73
CA ASN A 255 -15.30 -15.54 5.74
C ASN A 255 -14.48 -16.17 4.61
N TYR A 256 -13.84 -15.29 3.84
CA TYR A 256 -13.13 -15.62 2.61
C TYR A 256 -11.74 -16.15 2.89
N LEU A 257 -11.08 -15.68 3.96
CA LEU A 257 -9.76 -16.16 4.41
C LEU A 257 -9.87 -16.74 5.81
N LEU A 258 -9.52 -18.01 5.97
CA LEU A 258 -9.47 -18.68 7.27
C LEU A 258 -8.12 -19.36 7.48
N VAL A 259 -7.52 -19.17 8.64
CA VAL A 259 -6.35 -19.93 9.10
C VAL A 259 -6.78 -21.38 9.30
N ASP A 260 -6.18 -22.26 8.51
CA ASP A 260 -6.46 -23.71 8.44
C ASP A 260 -7.94 -24.07 8.31
N GLY A 261 -8.73 -23.18 7.69
CA GLY A 261 -10.17 -23.37 7.54
C GLY A 261 -10.99 -23.18 8.82
N LYS A 262 -10.36 -22.79 9.94
CA LYS A 262 -10.98 -22.77 11.29
C LYS A 262 -11.37 -21.36 11.75
N ARG A 263 -10.42 -20.42 11.70
CA ARG A 263 -10.59 -19.08 12.29
C ARG A 263 -10.18 -17.98 11.33
N ARG A 264 -10.73 -16.79 11.54
CA ARG A 264 -10.34 -15.57 10.85
C ARG A 264 -8.96 -15.13 11.32
N LEU A 265 -8.31 -14.33 10.48
CA LEU A 265 -7.10 -13.59 10.87
C LEU A 265 -7.47 -12.53 11.92
N THR A 266 -6.65 -12.39 12.97
CA THR A 266 -6.80 -11.32 13.95
C THR A 266 -6.37 -9.97 13.36
N ALA A 267 -6.63 -8.88 14.08
CA ALA A 267 -6.16 -7.56 13.66
C ALA A 267 -4.62 -7.48 13.59
N ARG A 268 -3.92 -8.09 14.56
CA ARG A 268 -2.46 -8.17 14.58
C ARG A 268 -1.92 -9.00 13.42
N GLU A 269 -2.50 -10.17 13.14
CA GLU A 269 -2.08 -11.02 12.02
C GLU A 269 -2.29 -10.32 10.66
N MET A 270 -3.38 -9.55 10.49
CA MET A 270 -3.61 -8.74 9.29
C MET A 270 -2.58 -7.61 9.13
N LEU A 271 -2.17 -6.97 10.22
CA LEU A 271 -1.10 -5.97 10.23
C LEU A 271 0.26 -6.59 9.86
N ARG A 272 0.62 -7.72 10.47
CA ARG A 272 1.85 -8.47 10.15
C ARG A 272 1.88 -8.92 8.69
N LEU A 273 0.74 -9.34 8.14
CA LEU A 273 0.61 -9.68 6.71
C LEU A 273 0.91 -8.51 5.75
N GLN A 274 0.75 -7.27 6.20
CA GLN A 274 1.11 -6.06 5.43
C GLN A 274 2.52 -5.55 5.79
N GLY A 275 3.17 -6.11 6.80
CA GLY A 275 4.52 -5.74 7.24
C GLY A 275 4.58 -4.64 8.30
N PHE A 276 3.47 -4.35 8.99
CA PHE A 276 3.47 -3.42 10.12
C PHE A 276 4.22 -4.02 11.33
N PRO A 277 4.88 -3.20 12.15
CA PRO A 277 5.58 -3.69 13.33
C PRO A 277 4.59 -4.10 14.45
N ASP A 278 5.08 -4.92 15.39
CA ASP A 278 4.25 -5.48 16.46
C ASP A 278 3.84 -4.46 17.52
N ASP A 279 4.58 -3.36 17.65
CA ASP A 279 4.25 -2.21 18.48
C ASP A 279 3.22 -1.26 17.86
N TYR A 280 2.86 -1.45 16.58
CA TYR A 280 1.80 -0.66 15.93
C TYR A 280 0.48 -0.85 16.68
N GLN A 281 -0.10 0.23 17.17
CA GLN A 281 -1.30 0.24 17.99
C GLN A 281 -2.54 -0.11 17.17
N ILE A 282 -3.34 -1.03 17.72
CA ILE A 282 -4.63 -1.41 17.15
C ILE A 282 -5.71 -0.57 17.84
N VAL A 283 -6.25 0.40 17.13
CA VAL A 283 -7.32 1.28 17.63
C VAL A 283 -8.59 1.06 16.81
N GLY A 284 -9.73 0.96 17.48
CA GLY A 284 -11.03 0.76 16.85
C GLY A 284 -11.45 -0.70 16.71
N SER A 285 -12.51 -0.94 15.95
CA SER A 285 -13.15 -2.25 15.85
C SER A 285 -12.38 -3.22 14.95
N TYR A 286 -12.62 -4.52 15.12
CA TYR A 286 -12.12 -5.53 14.18
C TYR A 286 -12.55 -5.26 12.73
N GLN A 287 -13.76 -4.74 12.53
CA GLN A 287 -14.29 -4.40 11.21
C GLN A 287 -13.51 -3.24 10.57
N THR A 288 -13.21 -2.20 11.36
CA THR A 288 -12.37 -1.07 10.98
C THR A 288 -10.97 -1.56 10.57
N MET A 289 -10.32 -2.37 11.42
CA MET A 289 -8.99 -2.91 11.12
C MET A 289 -8.97 -3.77 9.87
N ARG A 290 -10.00 -4.59 9.64
CA ARG A 290 -10.12 -5.39 8.41
C ARG A 290 -10.27 -4.52 7.16
N LYS A 291 -11.07 -3.44 7.24
CA LYS A 291 -11.24 -2.48 6.15
C LYS A 291 -9.89 -1.83 5.81
N LEU A 292 -9.23 -1.27 6.81
CA LEU A 292 -8.03 -0.46 6.63
C LEU A 292 -6.80 -1.29 6.26
N THR A 293 -6.61 -2.47 6.85
CA THR A 293 -5.52 -3.39 6.43
C THR A 293 -5.74 -3.95 5.03
N GLY A 294 -6.99 -4.09 4.58
CA GLY A 294 -7.31 -4.44 3.19
C GLY A 294 -6.90 -3.36 2.18
N ASN A 295 -7.10 -2.09 2.55
CA ASN A 295 -6.76 -0.91 1.74
C ASN A 295 -5.29 -0.47 1.88
N SER A 296 -4.57 -0.97 2.88
CA SER A 296 -3.16 -0.62 3.10
C SER A 296 -2.24 -1.16 2.00
N VAL A 297 -0.95 -0.83 2.11
CA VAL A 297 0.12 -1.22 1.18
C VAL A 297 0.97 -2.35 1.78
N ALA A 298 1.66 -3.10 0.91
CA ALA A 298 2.68 -4.04 1.36
C ALA A 298 3.96 -3.27 1.72
N ILE A 299 4.20 -3.06 3.02
CA ILE A 299 5.26 -2.17 3.53
C ILE A 299 6.64 -2.56 3.01
N SER A 300 6.92 -3.86 2.87
CA SER A 300 8.23 -4.31 2.38
C SER A 300 8.46 -4.00 0.89
N CYS A 301 7.42 -4.06 0.04
CA CYS A 301 7.51 -3.60 -1.34
C CYS A 301 7.76 -2.09 -1.39
N VAL A 302 7.00 -1.33 -0.60
CA VAL A 302 7.15 0.13 -0.53
C VAL A 302 8.55 0.49 -0.03
N ALA A 303 9.04 -0.15 1.03
CA ALA A 303 10.38 0.08 1.56
C ALA A 303 11.46 -0.22 0.52
N ALA A 304 11.31 -1.30 -0.26
CA ALA A 304 12.24 -1.62 -1.33
C ALA A 304 12.25 -0.54 -2.43
N VAL A 305 11.08 -0.04 -2.84
CA VAL A 305 10.97 1.05 -3.83
C VAL A 305 11.54 2.36 -3.28
N VAL A 306 11.19 2.71 -2.04
CA VAL A 306 11.72 3.91 -1.35
C VAL A 306 13.25 3.83 -1.23
N ASN A 307 13.80 2.66 -0.88
CA ASN A 307 15.24 2.45 -0.82
C ASN A 307 15.91 2.74 -2.16
N SER A 308 15.39 2.20 -3.26
CA SER A 308 15.89 2.48 -4.62
C SER A 308 15.75 3.95 -5.02
N VAL A 309 14.66 4.61 -4.64
CA VAL A 309 14.46 6.06 -4.86
C VAL A 309 15.51 6.87 -4.10
N ILE A 310 15.76 6.55 -2.82
CA ILE A 310 16.76 7.22 -1.99
C ILE A 310 18.18 6.96 -2.52
N GLU A 311 18.51 5.73 -2.92
CA GLU A 311 19.81 5.40 -3.54
C GLU A 311 20.05 6.23 -4.80
N SER A 312 19.05 6.34 -5.68
CA SER A 312 19.15 7.18 -6.89
C SER A 312 19.39 8.67 -6.60
N TRP A 313 19.11 9.14 -5.38
CA TRP A 313 19.42 10.49 -4.92
C TRP A 313 20.82 10.62 -4.31
N LEU A 314 21.26 9.60 -3.59
CA LEU A 314 22.55 9.61 -2.89
C LEU A 314 23.72 9.30 -3.85
N ASP A 315 23.48 8.50 -4.90
CA ASP A 315 24.48 8.05 -5.87
C ASP A 315 24.81 9.12 -6.94
N VAL A 316 24.48 10.39 -6.72
CA VAL A 316 24.95 11.51 -7.55
C VAL A 316 26.38 11.86 -7.16
N GLU A 317 27.31 11.00 -7.60
CA GLU A 317 28.74 11.30 -7.75
C GLU A 317 29.04 11.97 -9.10
#